data_AF-A0A2S1ZAI4-F1
#
_entry.id   AF-A0A2S1ZAI4-F1
#
_cell.length_a   1.000
_cell.length_b   1.000
_cell.length_c   1.000
_cell.angle_alpha   90.00
_cell.angle_beta   90.00
_cell.angle_gamma   90.00
#
_symmetry.space_group_name_H-M   'P 1'
#
loop_
_entity.id
_entity.type
_entity.pdbx_description
1 polymer ?
#
loop_
_entity_poly.entity_id
_entity_poly.type
_entity_poly.pdbx_seq_one_letter_code
_entity_poly.pdbx_strand_id
1 'polypeptide(L)'
;SAVYAEGPARPTGGAATIAMLIGTDAPFTFESKFRGSHMSHAYDFYKPNLASEYPVVDGKLSQTCYLMALDSCYKRYCNKYEKLEGK
;
A
#
# COMPACT_ATOMS: atom_id res chain seq x y z
N SER A 1 -11.35 5.63 5.68
CA SER A 1 -11.65 4.39 6.42
C SER A 1 -12.49 3.49 5.53
N ALA A 2 -12.33 2.17 5.62
CA ALA A 2 -13.27 1.22 5.04
C ALA A 2 -14.20 0.74 6.15
N VAL A 3 -15.49 1.02 5.99
CA VAL A 3 -16.55 0.36 6.74
C VAL A 3 -16.93 -0.88 5.92
N TYR A 4 -17.01 -2.03 6.57
CA TYR A 4 -17.30 -3.31 5.93
C TYR A 4 -18.71 -3.76 6.28
N ALA A 5 -19.38 -4.37 5.32
CA ALA A 5 -20.69 -4.98 5.53
C ALA A 5 -20.59 -6.15 6.51
N GLU A 6 -21.74 -6.73 6.89
CA GLU A 6 -21.73 -8.00 7.61
C GLU A 6 -20.92 -9.07 6.86
N GLY A 7 -20.18 -9.90 7.59
CA GLY A 7 -19.34 -10.93 7.02
C GLY A 7 -17.90 -10.91 7.57
N PRO A 8 -17.00 -11.73 7.00
CA PRO A 8 -15.68 -11.99 7.57
C PRO A 8 -14.74 -10.77 7.51
N ALA A 9 -15.02 -9.76 6.69
CA ALA A 9 -14.24 -8.53 6.63
C ALA A 9 -14.61 -7.53 7.74
N ARG A 10 -15.79 -7.65 8.37
CA ARG A 10 -16.25 -6.69 9.39
C ARG A 10 -15.27 -6.46 10.55
N PRO A 11 -14.59 -7.48 11.09
CA PRO A 11 -13.63 -7.31 12.18
C PRO A 11 -12.35 -6.54 11.80
N THR A 12 -12.09 -6.28 10.51
CA THR A 12 -10.88 -5.59 10.04
C THR A 12 -11.07 -4.08 9.81
N GLY A 13 -12.22 -3.54 10.23
CA GLY A 13 -12.48 -2.09 10.22
C GLY A 13 -11.60 -1.31 11.20
N GLY A 14 -11.58 0.02 11.05
CA GLY A 14 -10.85 0.91 11.95
C GLY A 14 -10.90 2.37 11.49
N ALA A 15 -10.60 3.30 12.40
CA ALA A 15 -10.56 4.73 12.11
C ALA A 15 -9.43 5.40 12.91
N ALA A 16 -8.62 6.23 12.25
CA ALA A 16 -7.53 6.98 12.85
C ALA A 16 -7.20 8.22 12.00
N THR A 17 -6.42 9.15 12.54
CA THR A 17 -5.86 10.31 11.82
C THR A 17 -4.41 10.49 12.23
N ILE A 18 -3.55 10.85 11.27
CA ILE A 18 -2.12 11.07 11.48
C ILE A 18 -1.78 12.47 10.96
N ALA A 19 -1.04 13.25 11.75
CA ALA A 19 -0.43 14.51 11.33
C ALA A 19 1.09 14.35 11.29
N MET A 20 1.72 14.73 10.17
CA MET A 20 3.18 14.69 9.99
C MET A 20 3.67 16.09 9.60
N LEU A 21 4.65 16.62 10.32
CA LEU A 21 5.36 17.85 9.96
C LEU A 21 6.58 17.50 9.11
N ILE A 22 6.71 18.12 7.94
CA ILE A 22 7.83 17.90 7.01
C ILE A 22 8.68 19.15 6.95
N GLY A 23 10.01 18.99 7.08
CA GLY A 23 10.97 20.09 7.07
C GLY A 23 12.39 19.61 6.80
N THR A 24 13.31 20.56 6.67
CA THR A 24 14.75 20.28 6.63
C THR A 24 15.25 19.81 8.00
N ASP A 25 16.40 19.14 8.03
CA ASP A 25 17.05 18.68 9.26
C ASP A 25 16.15 17.80 10.17
N ALA A 26 15.26 17.04 9.52
CA ALA A 26 14.33 16.15 10.22
C ALA A 26 15.06 14.97 10.90
N PRO A 27 14.57 14.50 12.07
CA PRO A 27 15.13 13.32 12.74
C PRO A 27 14.93 12.03 11.94
N PHE A 28 13.97 12.02 11.01
CA PHE A 28 13.74 10.95 10.05
C PHE A 28 13.90 11.51 8.64
N THR A 29 15.02 11.18 8.00
CA THR A 29 15.35 11.66 6.66
C THR A 29 14.95 10.63 5.60
N PHE A 30 14.42 11.11 4.48
CA PHE A 30 14.13 10.24 3.34
C PHE A 30 15.40 10.03 2.50
N GLU A 31 15.76 8.78 2.28
CA GLU A 31 16.79 8.42 1.31
C GLU A 31 16.19 8.47 -0.11
N SER A 32 16.13 9.67 -0.69
CA SER A 32 15.39 9.98 -1.92
C SER A 32 15.64 9.03 -3.10
N LYS A 33 16.83 8.43 -3.18
CA LYS A 33 17.23 7.51 -4.26
C LYS A 33 16.76 6.07 -4.02
N PHE A 34 16.54 5.64 -2.77
CA PHE A 34 16.17 4.26 -2.43
C PHE A 34 14.65 4.12 -2.32
N ARG A 35 14.00 3.81 -3.45
CA ARG A 35 12.55 3.61 -3.53
C ARG A 35 12.14 2.72 -4.70
N GLY A 36 11.13 1.89 -4.49
CA GLY A 36 10.45 1.12 -5.53
C GLY A 36 8.94 1.35 -5.45
N SER A 37 8.27 1.42 -6.60
CA SER A 37 6.80 1.52 -6.67
C SER A 37 6.30 0.49 -7.66
N HIS A 38 5.14 -0.13 -7.40
CA HIS A 38 4.47 -1.08 -8.30
C HIS A 38 3.02 -0.59 -8.49
N MET A 39 2.54 -0.59 -9.73
CA MET A 39 1.18 -0.20 -10.08
C MET A 39 0.68 -1.21 -11.11
N SER A 40 -0.54 -1.70 -10.89
CA SER A 40 -1.20 -2.66 -11.78
C SER A 40 -2.68 -2.35 -11.84
N HIS A 41 -3.31 -2.67 -12.97
CA HIS A 41 -4.75 -2.76 -13.04
C HIS A 41 -5.19 -4.06 -12.35
N ALA A 42 -5.99 -3.95 -11.29
CA ALA A 42 -6.50 -5.07 -10.51
C ALA A 42 -7.87 -4.72 -9.92
N TYR A 43 -8.70 -5.73 -9.70
CA TYR A 43 -10.01 -5.63 -9.05
C TYR A 43 -10.03 -6.46 -7.77
N ASP A 44 -9.00 -6.31 -6.95
CA ASP A 44 -8.84 -7.02 -5.69
C ASP A 44 -9.69 -6.41 -4.57
N PHE A 45 -9.69 -5.07 -4.45
CA PHE A 45 -10.51 -4.30 -3.52
C PHE A 45 -10.94 -2.97 -4.14
N TYR A 46 -12.25 -2.75 -4.30
CA TYR A 46 -12.76 -1.51 -4.92
C TYR A 46 -14.18 -1.17 -4.48
N LYS A 47 -14.64 0.06 -4.74
CA LYS A 47 -15.98 0.55 -4.37
C LYS A 47 -16.78 0.97 -5.63
N PRO A 48 -17.41 0.01 -6.33
CA PRO A 48 -18.13 0.32 -7.57
C PRO A 48 -19.52 0.92 -7.33
N ASN A 49 -20.14 0.67 -6.17
CA ASN A 49 -21.45 1.20 -5.83
C ASN A 49 -21.32 2.56 -5.13
N LEU A 50 -21.64 3.63 -5.85
CA LEU A 50 -21.51 5.02 -5.36
C LEU A 50 -22.46 5.36 -4.20
N ALA A 51 -23.55 4.61 -4.03
CA ALA A 51 -24.51 4.82 -2.95
C ALA A 51 -24.14 4.05 -1.66
N SER A 52 -23.07 3.24 -1.68
CA SER A 52 -22.67 2.36 -0.57
C SER A 52 -21.26 2.65 -0.11
N GLU A 53 -21.03 2.62 1.20
CA GLU A 53 -19.69 2.72 1.77
C GLU A 53 -18.91 1.39 1.69
N TYR A 54 -19.62 0.27 1.48
CA TYR A 54 -19.08 -1.08 1.51
C TYR A 54 -18.32 -1.43 0.21
N PRO A 55 -17.09 -1.95 0.31
CA PRO A 55 -16.31 -2.38 -0.85
C PRO A 55 -16.76 -3.74 -1.39
N VAL A 56 -16.46 -3.97 -2.66
CA VAL A 56 -16.36 -5.31 -3.24
C VAL A 56 -14.93 -5.80 -3.02
N VAL A 57 -14.78 -7.01 -2.47
CA VAL A 57 -13.49 -7.57 -2.07
C VAL A 57 -13.36 -8.99 -2.58
N ASP A 58 -12.31 -9.25 -3.35
CA ASP A 58 -11.79 -10.60 -3.59
C ASP A 58 -10.59 -10.80 -2.66
N GLY A 59 -10.81 -11.49 -1.53
CA GLY A 59 -9.78 -11.66 -0.50
C GLY A 59 -8.55 -12.45 -0.96
N LYS A 60 -8.75 -13.47 -1.82
CA LYS A 60 -7.65 -14.28 -2.36
C LYS A 60 -6.82 -13.47 -3.35
N LEU A 61 -7.47 -12.72 -4.22
CA LEU A 61 -6.79 -11.84 -5.16
C LEU A 61 -6.06 -10.70 -4.42
N SER A 62 -6.69 -10.10 -3.40
CA SER A 62 -6.08 -9.06 -2.55
C SER A 62 -4.77 -9.52 -1.92
N GLN A 63 -4.73 -10.74 -1.38
CA GLN A 63 -3.49 -11.30 -0.83
C GLN A 63 -2.42 -11.48 -1.92
N THR A 64 -2.82 -11.98 -3.08
CA THR A 64 -1.90 -12.22 -4.20
C THR A 64 -1.34 -10.90 -4.74
N CYS A 65 -2.20 -9.92 -5.00
CA CYS A 65 -1.84 -8.58 -5.47
C CYS A 65 -0.91 -7.87 -4.48
N TYR A 66 -1.19 -7.95 -3.17
CA TYR A 66 -0.32 -7.36 -2.15
C TYR A 66 1.09 -7.94 -2.18
N LEU A 67 1.23 -9.28 -2.19
CA LEU A 67 2.53 -9.93 -2.22
C LEU A 67 3.29 -9.67 -3.53
N MET A 68 2.59 -9.67 -4.67
CA MET A 68 3.19 -9.31 -5.95
C MET A 68 3.73 -7.86 -5.96
N ALA A 69 2.95 -6.92 -5.42
CA ALA A 69 3.36 -5.53 -5.32
C ALA A 69 4.55 -5.36 -4.38
N LEU A 70 4.53 -6.03 -3.22
CA LEU A 70 5.62 -6.04 -2.25
C LEU A 70 6.92 -6.55 -2.87
N ASP A 71 6.89 -7.73 -3.51
CA ASP A 71 8.04 -8.32 -4.18
C ASP A 71 8.59 -7.40 -5.28
N SER A 72 7.71 -6.79 -6.08
CA SER A 72 8.11 -5.90 -7.17
C SER A 72 8.72 -4.60 -6.64
N CYS A 73 8.13 -4.00 -5.60
CA CYS A 73 8.68 -2.83 -4.92
C CYS A 73 10.05 -3.12 -4.32
N TYR A 74 10.20 -4.26 -3.64
CA TYR A 74 11.45 -4.65 -3.00
C TYR A 74 12.55 -4.93 -4.02
N LYS A 75 12.27 -5.68 -5.09
CA LYS A 75 13.23 -5.88 -6.19
C LYS A 75 13.71 -4.56 -6.78
N ARG A 76 12.79 -3.61 -7.03
CA ARG A 76 13.14 -2.28 -7.56
C ARG A 76 13.98 -1.47 -6.57
N TYR A 77 13.71 -1.61 -5.27
CA TYR A 77 14.52 -1.01 -4.21
C TYR A 77 15.95 -1.58 -4.24
N CYS A 78 16.11 -2.92 -4.21
CA CYS A 78 17.40 -3.59 -4.25
C CYS A 78 18.23 -3.18 -5.47
N ASN A 79 17.63 -3.15 -6.67
CA ASN A 79 18.32 -2.73 -7.89
C ASN A 79 18.89 -1.31 -7.80
N LYS A 80 18.18 -0.38 -7.13
CA LYS A 80 18.68 0.99 -6.94
C LYS A 80 19.77 1.05 -5.88
N TYR A 81 19.63 0.25 -4.83
CA TYR A 81 20.65 0.13 -3.79
C TYR A 81 21.96 -0.41 -4.38
N GLU A 82 21.90 -1.54 -5.09
CA GLU A 82 23.07 -2.14 -5.77
C GLU A 82 23.75 -1.16 -6.73
N LYS A 83 22.98 -0.36 -7.48
CA LYS A 83 23.56 0.60 -8.43
C LYS A 83 24.29 1.78 -7.76
N LEU A 84 23.89 2.17 -6.55
CA LEU A 84 24.37 3.40 -5.91
C LEU A 84 25.37 3.14 -4.78
N GLU A 85 25.18 2.05 -4.04
CA GLU A 85 26.00 1.67 -2.87
C GLU A 85 26.73 0.34 -3.08
N GLY A 86 26.26 -0.49 -4.02
CA GLY A 86 26.97 -1.70 -4.42
C GLY A 86 28.27 -1.32 -5.12
N LYS A 87 29.40 -1.75 -4.55
CA LYS A 87 30.67 -1.78 -5.27
C LYS A 87 30.60 -2.72 -6.47
#